data_AF-A0A3B7D8E0-F1
#
_entry.id   AF-A0A3B7D8E0-F1
#
_cell.length_a   1.000
_cell.length_b   1.000
_cell.length_c   1.000
_cell.angle_alpha   90.00
_cell.angle_beta   90.00
_cell.angle_gamma   90.00
#
_symmetry.space_group_name_H-M   'P 1'
#
loop_
_entity.id
_entity.type
_entity.pdbx_description
1 polymer ?
#
loop_
_entity_poly.entity_id
_entity_poly.type
_entity_poly.pdbx_seq_one_letter_code
_entity_poly.pdbx_strand_id
1 'polypeptide(L)'
;MPPHPFVPETLRRRPFHQSEAISFGVTPDMLNGPIWTRVLPRVWAHRDHEMSDLDWITASSLAMSPRAQLSHLSRIQALGLDVGAVRPVRFTVSGDLHIHMPGVFLHRTEVLPPLDAIGVTPAAAFIQYCATARLIDAIKVGDWLLHHRHMTTIEVGEVARAQQWRPGARQSRRVLPLLDGGSRSLKESEVRSCVVAAGLPRPETNIEVVVDGELLGIVDLLIRCVMLALEYEGRQHAESIAQFNRDIHRYAAFRRHTIDYLQVTSEMLGRPKVMIMRIHTRMLELGYVGPAPVFGDRWDELFLPIRAGRWPSRPSEAGWATDSPLPRG
;
A
#
# COMPACT_ATOMS: atom_id res chain seq x y z
N MET A 1 -42.99 25.14 -16.17
CA MET A 1 -41.80 24.54 -15.52
C MET A 1 -40.68 25.55 -15.60
N PRO A 2 -40.01 25.91 -14.49
CA PRO A 2 -38.75 26.62 -14.62
C PRO A 2 -37.78 25.75 -15.43
N PRO A 3 -37.00 26.31 -16.36
CA PRO A 3 -36.03 25.54 -17.11
C PRO A 3 -35.10 24.85 -16.12
N HIS A 4 -34.95 23.53 -16.26
CA HIS A 4 -33.93 22.80 -15.52
C HIS A 4 -32.58 23.48 -15.82
N PRO A 5 -31.84 23.94 -14.80
CA PRO A 5 -30.58 24.62 -15.04
C PRO A 5 -29.66 23.68 -15.81
N PHE A 6 -29.00 24.19 -16.84
CA PHE A 6 -28.07 23.41 -17.63
C PHE A 6 -26.90 22.96 -16.76
N VAL A 7 -26.75 21.64 -16.59
CA VAL A 7 -25.67 21.01 -15.82
C VAL A 7 -24.95 20.04 -16.75
N PRO A 8 -23.74 20.38 -17.23
CA PRO A 8 -22.93 19.45 -18.02
C PRO A 8 -22.68 18.16 -17.26
N GLU A 9 -22.87 17.00 -17.91
CA GLU A 9 -22.72 15.68 -17.26
C GLU A 9 -21.30 15.48 -16.69
N THR A 10 -20.29 16.06 -17.33
CA THR A 10 -18.88 16.03 -16.88
C THR A 10 -18.67 16.70 -15.52
N LEU A 11 -19.49 17.69 -15.17
CA LEU A 11 -19.41 18.43 -13.91
C LEU A 11 -20.29 17.83 -12.80
N ARG A 12 -21.07 16.78 -13.10
CA ARG A 12 -21.97 16.14 -12.13
C ARG A 12 -21.30 15.16 -11.18
N ARG A 13 -20.16 14.58 -11.59
CA ARG A 13 -19.60 13.38 -10.95
C ARG A 13 -18.21 13.56 -10.36
N ARG A 14 -17.74 14.81 -10.25
CA ARG A 14 -16.42 15.14 -9.71
C ARG A 14 -16.31 16.62 -9.34
N PRO A 15 -15.33 17.00 -8.52
CA PRO A 15 -14.92 18.38 -8.39
C PRO A 15 -14.29 18.91 -9.68
N PHE A 16 -14.43 20.21 -9.90
CA PHE A 16 -13.90 20.92 -11.06
C PHE A 16 -13.48 22.35 -10.71
N HIS A 17 -12.52 22.89 -11.47
CA HIS A 17 -12.06 24.26 -11.29
C HIS A 17 -13.00 25.27 -11.99
N GLN A 18 -13.04 26.52 -11.54
CA GLN A 18 -13.90 27.57 -12.12
C GLN A 18 -13.77 27.67 -13.64
N SER A 19 -12.53 27.66 -14.13
CA SER A 19 -12.22 27.84 -15.55
C SER A 19 -12.80 26.73 -16.41
N GLU A 20 -12.88 25.51 -15.87
CA GLU A 20 -13.50 24.38 -16.56
C GLU A 20 -15.01 24.60 -16.71
N ALA A 21 -15.69 25.03 -15.64
CA ALA A 21 -17.12 25.32 -15.69
C ALA A 21 -17.45 26.41 -16.73
N ILE A 22 -16.63 27.47 -16.77
CA ILE A 22 -16.76 28.56 -17.75
C ILE A 22 -16.58 28.05 -19.18
N SER A 23 -15.66 27.11 -19.42
CA SER A 23 -15.48 26.51 -20.74
C SER A 23 -16.70 25.71 -21.23
N PHE A 24 -17.55 25.26 -20.30
CA PHE A 24 -18.84 24.62 -20.59
C PHE A 24 -20.03 25.59 -20.58
N GLY A 25 -19.79 26.91 -20.54
CA GLY A 25 -20.83 27.93 -20.55
C GLY A 25 -21.50 28.16 -19.19
N VAL A 26 -20.97 27.59 -18.10
CA VAL A 26 -21.46 27.86 -16.73
C VAL A 26 -20.84 29.15 -16.23
N THR A 27 -21.64 30.20 -16.08
CA THR A 27 -21.16 31.52 -15.65
C THR A 27 -20.83 31.54 -14.15
N PRO A 28 -20.01 32.51 -13.67
CA PRO A 28 -19.78 32.71 -12.24
C PRO A 28 -21.07 32.89 -11.42
N ASP A 29 -22.08 33.55 -11.98
CA ASP A 29 -23.39 33.73 -11.32
C ASP A 29 -24.14 32.40 -11.20
N MET A 30 -24.07 31.55 -12.22
CA MET A 30 -24.63 30.19 -12.15
C MET A 30 -23.95 29.37 -11.05
N LEU A 31 -22.63 29.50 -10.84
CA LEU A 31 -21.87 28.81 -9.79
C LEU A 31 -22.24 29.25 -8.36
N ASN A 32 -22.85 30.43 -8.20
CA ASN A 32 -23.40 30.88 -6.93
C ASN A 32 -24.83 30.35 -6.68
N GLY A 33 -25.42 29.67 -7.66
CA GLY A 33 -26.74 29.05 -7.56
C GLY A 33 -26.75 27.78 -6.70
N PRO A 34 -27.95 27.30 -6.32
CA PRO A 34 -28.14 26.23 -5.32
C PRO A 34 -27.76 24.82 -5.80
N ILE A 35 -27.33 24.66 -7.06
CA ILE A 35 -26.91 23.38 -7.66
C ILE A 35 -25.45 23.08 -7.37
N TRP A 36 -24.66 24.09 -7.03
CA TRP A 36 -23.22 23.94 -6.87
C TRP A 36 -22.84 24.18 -5.42
N THR A 37 -21.88 23.39 -4.96
CA THR A 37 -21.23 23.59 -3.66
C THR A 37 -19.79 23.98 -3.91
N ARG A 38 -19.36 25.13 -3.39
CA ARG A 38 -17.95 25.51 -3.40
C ARG A 38 -17.22 24.69 -2.33
N VAL A 39 -16.36 23.76 -2.76
CA VAL A 39 -15.65 22.84 -1.86
C VAL A 39 -14.29 23.39 -1.41
N LEU A 40 -13.60 24.11 -2.29
CA LEU A 40 -12.30 24.74 -2.05
C LEU A 40 -12.22 26.07 -2.84
N PRO A 41 -11.21 26.93 -2.60
CA PRO A 41 -11.01 28.13 -3.40
C PRO A 41 -10.97 27.81 -4.90
N ARG A 42 -11.90 28.42 -5.66
CA ARG A 42 -12.06 28.22 -7.10
C ARG A 42 -12.34 26.77 -7.54
N VAL A 43 -12.85 25.93 -6.64
CA VAL A 43 -13.25 24.56 -6.96
C VAL A 43 -14.65 24.30 -6.44
N TRP A 44 -15.48 23.73 -7.32
CA TRP A 44 -16.88 23.41 -7.04
C TRP A 44 -17.15 21.93 -7.31
N ALA A 45 -18.23 21.45 -6.73
CA ALA A 45 -18.85 20.17 -7.06
C ALA A 45 -20.36 20.37 -7.22
N HIS A 46 -21.01 19.46 -7.93
CA HIS A 46 -22.46 19.38 -7.94
C HIS A 46 -22.99 19.06 -6.54
N ARG A 47 -24.12 19.66 -6.13
CA ARG A 47 -24.69 19.52 -4.77
C ARG A 47 -25.00 18.07 -4.36
N ASP A 48 -25.34 17.24 -5.35
CA ASP A 48 -25.71 15.84 -5.14
C ASP A 48 -24.53 14.88 -5.37
N HIS A 49 -23.33 15.41 -5.67
CA HIS A 49 -22.11 14.61 -5.77
C HIS A 49 -21.53 14.38 -4.38
N GLU A 50 -21.50 13.13 -3.93
CA GLU A 50 -20.83 12.76 -2.69
C GLU A 50 -19.31 12.72 -2.94
N MET A 51 -18.58 13.61 -2.26
CA MET A 51 -17.13 13.74 -2.42
C MET A 51 -16.42 12.52 -1.84
N SER A 52 -15.87 11.68 -2.72
CA SER A 52 -14.97 10.60 -2.34
C SER A 52 -13.62 11.12 -1.84
N ASP A 53 -12.84 10.23 -1.25
CA ASP A 53 -11.48 10.51 -0.82
C ASP A 53 -10.56 10.93 -1.98
N LEU A 54 -10.71 10.30 -3.15
CA LEU A 54 -10.00 10.69 -4.37
C LEU A 54 -10.47 12.06 -4.90
N ASP A 55 -11.76 12.39 -4.71
CA ASP A 55 -12.27 13.72 -5.07
C ASP A 55 -11.63 14.81 -4.21
N TRP A 56 -11.39 14.57 -2.92
CA TRP A 56 -10.70 15.55 -2.07
C TRP A 56 -9.26 15.80 -2.52
N ILE A 57 -8.55 14.76 -2.98
CA ILE A 57 -7.21 14.91 -3.56
C ILE A 57 -7.27 15.70 -4.87
N THR A 58 -8.25 15.41 -5.71
CA THR A 58 -8.47 16.08 -7.01
C THR A 58 -8.82 17.55 -6.79
N ALA A 59 -9.81 17.83 -5.94
CA ALA A 59 -10.21 19.18 -5.59
C ALA A 59 -9.05 20.01 -5.01
N SER A 60 -8.25 19.40 -4.13
CA SER A 60 -7.08 20.08 -3.56
C SER A 60 -6.05 20.39 -4.64
N SER A 61 -5.81 19.47 -5.57
CA SER A 61 -4.88 19.68 -6.69
C SER A 61 -5.37 20.79 -7.63
N LEU A 62 -6.68 20.84 -7.92
CA LEU A 62 -7.29 21.89 -8.74
C LEU A 62 -7.25 23.27 -8.08
N ALA A 63 -7.35 23.35 -6.75
CA ALA A 63 -7.30 24.60 -6.00
C ALA A 63 -5.87 25.13 -5.82
N MET A 64 -4.86 24.29 -6.01
CA MET A 64 -3.46 24.64 -5.77
C MET A 64 -2.79 25.32 -6.96
N SER A 65 -1.78 26.14 -6.64
CA SER A 65 -0.86 26.67 -7.66
C SER A 65 -0.14 25.52 -8.36
N PRO A 66 0.12 25.59 -9.68
CA PRO A 66 0.96 24.61 -10.39
C PRO A 66 2.37 24.46 -9.82
N ARG A 67 2.83 25.39 -8.96
CA ARG A 67 4.10 25.28 -8.23
C ARG A 67 4.07 24.28 -7.08
N ALA A 68 2.88 23.98 -6.54
CA ALA A 68 2.68 23.03 -5.45
C ALA A 68 2.40 21.64 -6.04
N GLN A 69 3.34 20.72 -5.83
CA GLN A 69 3.33 19.38 -6.42
C GLN A 69 2.72 18.38 -5.44
N LEU A 70 1.71 17.61 -5.87
CA LEU A 70 1.10 16.58 -5.04
C LEU A 70 2.16 15.57 -4.59
N SER A 71 2.20 15.24 -3.29
CA SER A 71 3.35 14.54 -2.71
C SER A 71 2.99 13.61 -1.54
N HIS A 72 4.00 12.93 -0.96
CA HIS A 72 3.85 12.01 0.18
C HIS A 72 2.77 10.94 -0.06
N LEU A 73 2.04 10.53 0.99
CA LEU A 73 0.95 9.56 0.90
C LEU A 73 -0.18 10.03 -0.04
N SER A 74 -0.47 11.32 -0.11
CA SER A 74 -1.52 11.84 -0.99
C SER A 74 -1.24 11.60 -2.46
N ARG A 75 0.03 11.67 -2.89
CA ARG A 75 0.45 11.30 -4.25
C ARG A 75 0.27 9.81 -4.51
N ILE A 76 0.52 8.97 -3.52
CA ILE A 76 0.35 7.51 -3.60
C ILE A 76 -1.14 7.15 -3.64
N GLN A 77 -1.97 7.80 -2.82
CA GLN A 77 -3.42 7.64 -2.83
C GLN A 77 -4.04 8.06 -4.17
N ALA A 78 -3.49 9.07 -4.84
CA ALA A 78 -3.90 9.46 -6.20
C ALA A 78 -3.66 8.38 -7.27
N LEU A 79 -2.86 7.34 -6.97
CA LEU A 79 -2.69 6.17 -7.84
C LEU A 79 -3.77 5.09 -7.59
N GLY A 80 -4.67 5.31 -6.63
CA GLY A 80 -5.75 4.39 -6.28
C GLY A 80 -5.54 3.61 -4.98
N LEU A 81 -4.50 3.92 -4.21
CA LEU A 81 -4.28 3.26 -2.90
C LEU A 81 -5.19 3.85 -1.83
N ASP A 82 -6.09 3.05 -1.28
CA ASP A 82 -6.98 3.45 -0.19
C ASP A 82 -6.42 3.04 1.19
N VAL A 83 -5.48 3.85 1.72
CA VAL A 83 -4.91 3.66 3.06
C VAL A 83 -4.67 4.96 3.80
N GLY A 84 -4.89 4.92 5.11
CA GLY A 84 -4.59 6.03 6.01
C GLY A 84 -5.50 7.24 5.79
N ALA A 85 -5.27 8.30 6.55
CA ALA A 85 -6.05 9.52 6.42
C ALA A 85 -5.67 10.28 5.13
N VAL A 86 -6.66 10.54 4.27
CA VAL A 86 -6.47 11.37 3.07
C VAL A 86 -6.14 12.82 3.40
N ARG A 87 -6.78 13.36 4.44
CA ARG A 87 -6.58 14.74 4.88
C ARG A 87 -5.61 14.82 6.07
N PRO A 88 -4.72 15.83 6.12
CA PRO A 88 -4.55 16.86 5.09
C PRO A 88 -3.90 16.34 3.81
N VAL A 89 -4.35 16.81 2.65
CA VAL A 89 -3.75 16.50 1.35
C VAL A 89 -2.39 17.21 1.27
N ARG A 90 -1.33 16.46 0.94
CA ARG A 90 0.05 16.94 1.04
C ARG A 90 0.59 17.38 -0.32
N PHE A 91 1.21 18.55 -0.33
CA PHE A 91 1.92 19.11 -1.47
C PHE A 91 3.35 19.47 -1.08
N THR A 92 4.24 19.54 -2.07
CA THR A 92 5.61 20.05 -1.92
C THR A 92 5.85 21.19 -2.90
N VAL A 93 6.44 22.28 -2.43
CA VAL A 93 6.76 23.46 -3.24
C VAL A 93 8.21 23.88 -3.05
N SER A 94 8.85 24.37 -4.11
CA SER A 94 10.14 25.07 -3.99
C SER A 94 9.96 26.55 -3.66
N GLY A 95 10.72 27.00 -2.66
CA GLY A 95 10.71 28.39 -2.20
C GLY A 95 9.47 28.75 -1.40
N ASP A 96 9.21 30.05 -1.28
CA ASP A 96 8.10 30.56 -0.48
C ASP A 96 6.79 30.57 -1.25
N LEU A 97 5.82 29.87 -0.67
CA LEU A 97 4.41 29.95 -1.05
C LEU A 97 3.59 30.01 0.25
N HIS A 98 3.01 31.17 0.52
CA HIS A 98 2.15 31.40 1.68
C HIS A 98 0.69 31.16 1.27
N ILE A 99 0.28 29.89 1.33
CA ILE A 99 -1.10 29.49 1.14
C ILE A 99 -1.57 28.78 2.40
N HIS A 100 -2.67 29.27 2.98
CA HIS A 100 -3.40 28.56 4.01
C HIS A 100 -4.72 28.07 3.42
N MET A 101 -4.82 26.76 3.18
CA MET A 101 -6.02 26.12 2.68
C MET A 101 -6.44 25.00 3.65
N PRO A 102 -7.68 25.03 4.18
CA PRO A 102 -8.16 24.00 5.08
C PRO A 102 -8.03 22.60 4.46
N GLY A 103 -7.55 21.63 5.25
CA GLY A 103 -7.39 20.25 4.78
C GLY A 103 -6.21 20.05 3.82
N VAL A 104 -5.31 21.03 3.66
CA VAL A 104 -4.08 20.91 2.88
C VAL A 104 -2.85 21.23 3.73
N PHE A 105 -1.80 20.45 3.51
CA PHE A 105 -0.50 20.66 4.13
C PHE A 105 0.57 20.86 3.07
N LEU A 106 1.29 21.99 3.16
CA LEU A 106 2.29 22.39 2.18
C LEU A 106 3.70 22.25 2.76
N HIS A 107 4.45 21.27 2.25
CA HIS A 107 5.86 21.09 2.55
C HIS A 107 6.71 22.03 1.71
N ARG A 108 7.60 22.79 2.34
CA ARG A 108 8.56 23.65 1.67
C ARG A 108 9.91 22.98 1.57
N THR A 109 10.59 23.20 0.45
CA THR A 109 11.94 22.69 0.18
C THR A 109 12.69 23.69 -0.69
N GLU A 110 14.01 23.67 -0.64
CA GLU A 110 14.83 24.46 -1.58
C GLU A 110 14.79 23.82 -2.97
N VAL A 111 15.01 22.50 -3.01
CA VAL A 111 15.03 21.71 -4.26
C VAL A 111 13.79 20.81 -4.29
N LEU A 112 13.02 20.81 -5.38
CA LEU A 112 11.89 19.88 -5.54
C LEU A 112 12.39 18.43 -5.73
N PRO A 113 11.66 17.43 -5.23
CA PRO A 113 11.89 16.05 -5.63
C PRO A 113 11.64 15.87 -7.15
N PRO A 114 12.06 14.75 -7.76
CA PRO A 114 11.69 14.43 -9.13
C PRO A 114 10.17 14.50 -9.32
N LEU A 115 9.75 15.02 -10.48
CA LEU A 115 8.34 15.24 -10.81
C LEU A 115 7.91 14.42 -12.02
N ASP A 116 6.62 14.14 -12.11
CA ASP A 116 5.91 13.64 -13.28
C ASP A 116 4.74 14.57 -13.66
N ALA A 117 3.85 14.13 -14.54
CA ALA A 117 2.70 14.93 -15.00
C ALA A 117 1.66 15.23 -13.91
N ILE A 118 1.66 14.50 -12.79
CA ILE A 118 0.68 14.63 -11.70
C ILE A 118 1.29 15.36 -10.49
N GLY A 119 2.58 15.15 -10.21
CA GLY A 119 3.24 15.79 -9.08
C GLY A 119 4.62 15.18 -8.82
N VAL A 120 4.93 14.93 -7.54
CA VAL A 120 6.14 14.19 -7.18
C VAL A 120 6.06 12.76 -7.74
N THR A 121 7.16 12.21 -8.26
CA THR A 121 7.16 10.83 -8.78
C THR A 121 6.80 9.82 -7.67
N PRO A 122 6.21 8.66 -7.98
CA PRO A 122 5.85 7.67 -6.95
C PRO A 122 7.03 7.23 -6.08
N ALA A 123 8.21 7.02 -6.68
CA ALA A 123 9.44 6.69 -5.93
C ALA A 123 9.82 7.79 -4.92
N ALA A 124 9.78 9.06 -5.33
CA ALA A 124 10.08 10.18 -4.45
C ALA A 124 9.00 10.40 -3.39
N ALA A 125 7.72 10.19 -3.72
CA ALA A 125 6.61 10.25 -2.78
C ALA A 125 6.68 9.14 -1.72
N PHE A 126 7.11 7.94 -2.11
CA PHE A 126 7.37 6.83 -1.18
C PHE A 126 8.50 7.15 -0.21
N ILE A 127 9.59 7.78 -0.69
CA ILE A 127 10.67 8.27 0.19
C ILE A 127 10.11 9.26 1.21
N GLN A 128 9.33 10.25 0.76
CA GLN A 128 8.70 11.22 1.65
C GLN A 128 7.75 10.55 2.67
N TYR A 129 7.00 9.55 2.26
CA TYR A 129 6.14 8.76 3.16
C TYR A 129 6.95 8.04 4.25
N CYS A 130 8.09 7.43 3.88
CA CYS A 130 9.01 6.76 4.81
C CYS A 130 9.57 7.69 5.90
N ALA A 131 9.51 9.02 5.74
CA ALA A 131 9.96 9.96 6.76
C ALA A 131 9.15 9.88 8.07
N THR A 132 7.89 9.43 7.98
CA THR A 132 6.93 9.43 9.11
C THR A 132 6.23 8.09 9.32
N ALA A 133 6.21 7.22 8.32
CA ALA A 133 5.54 5.92 8.39
C ALA A 133 6.13 4.99 9.45
N ARG A 134 5.28 4.11 9.99
CA ARG A 134 5.74 2.91 10.70
C ARG A 134 6.39 1.95 9.70
N LEU A 135 7.32 1.13 10.15
CA LEU A 135 8.03 0.20 9.28
C LEU A 135 7.06 -0.74 8.52
N ILE A 136 6.08 -1.31 9.23
CA ILE A 136 5.09 -2.20 8.63
C ILE A 136 4.23 -1.50 7.57
N ASP A 137 3.86 -0.24 7.79
CA ASP A 137 3.04 0.49 6.82
C ASP A 137 3.85 0.84 5.56
N ALA A 138 5.13 1.20 5.72
CA ALA A 138 6.01 1.43 4.58
C ALA A 138 6.28 0.17 3.76
N ILE A 139 6.37 -1.01 4.41
CA ILE A 139 6.47 -2.28 3.68
C ILE A 139 5.20 -2.52 2.86
N LYS A 140 4.03 -2.40 3.49
CA LYS A 140 2.73 -2.59 2.82
C LYS A 140 2.54 -1.66 1.63
N VAL A 141 2.79 -0.37 1.81
CA VAL A 141 2.67 0.63 0.74
C VAL A 141 3.74 0.41 -0.34
N GLY A 142 4.96 0.06 0.05
CA GLY A 142 6.06 -0.21 -0.89
C GLY A 142 5.79 -1.43 -1.75
N ASP A 143 5.32 -2.54 -1.17
CA ASP A 143 4.92 -3.74 -1.90
C ASP A 143 3.80 -3.44 -2.89
N TRP A 144 2.77 -2.70 -2.47
CA TRP A 144 1.67 -2.31 -3.35
C TRP A 144 2.16 -1.49 -4.55
N LEU A 145 3.06 -0.53 -4.33
CA LEU A 145 3.67 0.28 -5.39
C LEU A 145 4.50 -0.57 -6.36
N LEU A 146 5.25 -1.56 -5.86
CA LEU A 146 6.02 -2.50 -6.69
C LEU A 146 5.09 -3.43 -7.49
N HIS A 147 4.07 -3.98 -6.85
CA HIS A 147 3.10 -4.89 -7.46
C HIS A 147 2.39 -4.24 -8.66
N HIS A 148 1.95 -2.99 -8.49
CA HIS A 148 1.28 -2.21 -9.52
C HIS A 148 2.26 -1.51 -10.49
N ARG A 149 3.57 -1.75 -10.34
CA ARG A 149 4.64 -1.18 -11.19
C ARG A 149 4.64 0.35 -11.21
N HIS A 150 4.24 0.99 -10.12
CA HIS A 150 4.31 2.45 -9.96
C HIS A 150 5.73 2.93 -9.65
N MET A 151 6.59 2.03 -9.16
CA MET A 151 8.00 2.29 -8.96
C MET A 151 8.81 0.99 -9.03
N THR A 152 10.14 1.12 -9.07
CA THR A 152 11.09 0.04 -8.83
C THR A 152 11.94 0.31 -7.60
N THR A 153 12.55 -0.75 -7.03
CA THR A 153 13.53 -0.59 -5.94
C THR A 153 14.78 0.17 -6.38
N ILE A 154 15.13 0.08 -7.67
CA ILE A 154 16.24 0.83 -8.29
C ILE A 154 15.95 2.32 -8.27
N GLU A 155 14.79 2.75 -8.78
CA GLU A 155 14.39 4.16 -8.80
C GLU A 155 14.39 4.78 -7.40
N VAL A 156 13.83 4.08 -6.41
CA VAL A 156 13.84 4.55 -5.00
C VAL A 156 15.28 4.66 -4.49
N GLY A 157 16.14 3.67 -4.80
CA GLY A 157 17.54 3.69 -4.41
C GLY A 157 18.33 4.85 -5.02
N GLU A 158 18.12 5.13 -6.31
CA GLU A 158 18.75 6.22 -7.04
C GLU A 158 18.31 7.58 -6.50
N VAL A 159 17.01 7.81 -6.32
CA VAL A 159 16.49 9.07 -5.76
C VAL A 159 17.00 9.27 -4.32
N ALA A 160 16.97 8.23 -3.49
CA ALA A 160 17.46 8.31 -2.12
C ALA A 160 18.98 8.57 -2.06
N ARG A 161 19.76 8.05 -3.02
CA ARG A 161 21.21 8.29 -3.12
C ARG A 161 21.53 9.67 -3.66
N ALA A 162 20.78 10.17 -4.64
CA ALA A 162 20.98 11.50 -5.21
C ALA A 162 20.54 12.61 -4.26
N GLN A 163 19.57 12.33 -3.38
CA GLN A 163 18.92 13.33 -2.51
C GLN A 163 18.98 12.90 -1.04
N GLN A 164 20.18 12.55 -0.55
CA GLN A 164 20.39 11.92 0.76
C GLN A 164 19.97 12.79 1.96
N TRP A 165 20.00 14.11 1.78
CA TRP A 165 19.59 15.08 2.80
C TRP A 165 18.07 15.14 3.01
N ARG A 166 17.27 14.53 2.12
CA ARG A 166 15.83 14.59 2.23
C ARG A 166 15.30 13.74 3.39
N PRO A 167 14.30 14.24 4.12
CA PRO A 167 13.54 13.41 5.04
C PRO A 167 13.03 12.15 4.34
N GLY A 168 13.28 10.99 4.95
CA GLY A 168 12.86 9.71 4.41
C GLY A 168 13.90 8.98 3.56
N ALA A 169 14.97 9.64 3.07
CA ALA A 169 15.97 9.00 2.21
C ALA A 169 16.74 7.88 2.93
N ARG A 170 17.13 8.10 4.19
CA ARG A 170 17.75 7.06 5.02
C ARG A 170 16.74 5.95 5.37
N GLN A 171 15.49 6.33 5.63
CA GLN A 171 14.42 5.42 6.02
C GLN A 171 14.04 4.48 4.87
N SER A 172 13.85 5.00 3.65
CA SER A 172 13.52 4.20 2.47
C SER A 172 14.59 3.15 2.17
N ARG A 173 15.87 3.50 2.30
CA ARG A 173 16.98 2.55 2.15
C ARG A 173 16.93 1.38 3.14
N ARG A 174 16.36 1.58 4.34
CA ARG A 174 16.14 0.50 5.32
C ARG A 174 14.93 -0.36 4.96
N VAL A 175 13.92 0.22 4.32
CA VAL A 175 12.70 -0.48 3.90
C VAL A 175 12.95 -1.32 2.64
N LEU A 176 13.76 -0.84 1.70
CA LEU A 176 13.99 -1.50 0.40
C LEU A 176 14.28 -3.02 0.49
N PRO A 177 15.16 -3.52 1.38
CA PRO A 177 15.44 -4.96 1.48
C PRO A 177 14.27 -5.80 2.03
N LEU A 178 13.22 -5.16 2.56
CA LEU A 178 12.06 -5.81 3.16
C LEU A 178 10.88 -5.90 2.20
N LEU A 179 10.93 -5.13 1.10
CA LEU A 179 9.88 -5.09 0.10
C LEU A 179 9.79 -6.40 -0.69
N ASP A 180 8.60 -6.66 -1.19
CA ASP A 180 8.22 -7.83 -1.99
C ASP A 180 7.01 -7.48 -2.86
N GLY A 181 7.26 -7.17 -4.14
CA GLY A 181 6.21 -6.87 -5.11
C GLY A 181 5.33 -8.07 -5.49
N GLY A 182 5.62 -9.26 -4.95
CA GLY A 182 4.76 -10.42 -5.10
C GLY A 182 3.45 -10.29 -4.32
N SER A 183 3.38 -9.48 -3.25
CA SER A 183 2.17 -9.32 -2.44
C SER A 183 1.06 -8.63 -3.23
N ARG A 184 -0.11 -9.27 -3.34
CA ARG A 184 -1.28 -8.75 -4.06
C ARG A 184 -2.17 -7.87 -3.19
N SER A 185 -2.09 -8.04 -1.87
CA SER A 185 -2.76 -7.20 -0.90
C SER A 185 -1.83 -6.67 0.19
N LEU A 186 -2.24 -5.56 0.79
CA LEU A 186 -1.55 -5.00 1.96
C LEU A 186 -1.56 -5.96 3.15
N LYS A 187 -2.52 -6.89 3.18
CA LYS A 187 -2.69 -7.83 4.28
C LYS A 187 -1.73 -9.01 4.16
N GLU A 188 -1.45 -9.48 2.95
CA GLU A 188 -0.34 -10.40 2.68
C GLU A 188 1.00 -9.81 3.13
N SER A 189 1.31 -8.57 2.75
CA SER A 189 2.52 -7.86 3.19
C SER A 189 2.59 -7.75 4.73
N GLU A 190 1.46 -7.52 5.39
CA GLU A 190 1.34 -7.42 6.85
C GLU A 190 1.65 -8.76 7.55
N VAL A 191 1.05 -9.86 7.06
CA VAL A 191 1.31 -11.22 7.56
C VAL A 191 2.77 -11.60 7.34
N ARG A 192 3.29 -11.43 6.13
CA ARG A 192 4.70 -11.71 5.76
C ARG A 192 5.66 -10.95 6.67
N SER A 193 5.40 -9.66 6.90
CA SER A 193 6.22 -8.83 7.79
C SER A 193 6.23 -9.37 9.22
N CYS A 194 5.07 -9.77 9.76
CA CYS A 194 4.97 -10.36 11.10
C CYS A 194 5.76 -11.68 11.20
N VAL A 195 5.59 -12.59 10.22
CA VAL A 195 6.29 -13.89 10.20
C VAL A 195 7.81 -13.67 10.23
N VAL A 196 8.30 -12.82 9.33
CA VAL A 196 9.72 -12.49 9.21
C VAL A 196 10.27 -11.81 10.45
N ALA A 197 9.53 -10.87 11.05
CA ALA A 197 9.98 -10.17 12.25
C ALA A 197 9.97 -11.04 13.51
N ALA A 198 9.10 -12.04 13.57
CA ALA A 198 9.09 -13.06 14.62
C ALA A 198 10.26 -14.07 14.50
N GLY A 199 11.08 -13.98 13.44
CA GLY A 199 12.20 -14.89 13.24
C GLY A 199 11.83 -16.24 12.61
N LEU A 200 10.59 -16.40 12.16
CA LEU A 200 10.15 -17.57 11.40
C LEU A 200 10.69 -17.52 9.95
N PRO A 201 10.73 -18.66 9.23
CA PRO A 201 11.15 -18.70 7.83
C PRO A 201 10.34 -17.72 6.98
N ARG A 202 11.02 -16.99 6.11
CA ARG A 202 10.37 -16.03 5.22
C ARG A 202 9.41 -16.78 4.28
N PRO A 203 8.11 -16.44 4.26
CA PRO A 203 7.19 -17.00 3.29
C PRO A 203 7.50 -16.51 1.88
N GLU A 204 7.29 -17.37 0.89
CA GLU A 204 7.27 -17.01 -0.52
C GLU A 204 5.89 -16.47 -0.89
N THR A 205 5.86 -15.37 -1.63
CA THR A 205 4.62 -14.60 -1.86
C THR A 205 4.01 -14.92 -3.23
N ASN A 206 2.71 -15.18 -3.28
CA ASN A 206 1.94 -15.43 -4.51
C ASN A 206 2.59 -16.46 -5.43
N ILE A 207 3.05 -17.58 -4.85
CA ILE A 207 3.78 -18.63 -5.57
C ILE A 207 2.83 -19.73 -6.03
N GLU A 208 3.12 -20.29 -7.20
CA GLU A 208 2.47 -21.50 -7.70
C GLU A 208 2.90 -22.71 -6.86
N VAL A 209 1.92 -23.49 -6.42
CA VAL A 209 2.14 -24.78 -5.77
C VAL A 209 1.92 -25.87 -6.81
N VAL A 210 3.02 -26.48 -7.24
CA VAL A 210 3.03 -27.58 -8.21
C VAL A 210 3.52 -28.84 -7.51
N VAL A 211 2.74 -29.92 -7.60
CA VAL A 211 3.08 -31.25 -7.06
C VAL A 211 2.88 -32.28 -8.15
N ASP A 212 3.88 -33.12 -8.41
CA ASP A 212 3.85 -34.16 -9.45
C ASP A 212 3.43 -33.66 -10.85
N GLY A 213 3.75 -32.40 -11.17
CA GLY A 213 3.38 -31.75 -12.42
C GLY A 213 1.94 -31.20 -12.47
N GLU A 214 1.14 -31.36 -11.42
CA GLU A 214 -0.19 -30.75 -11.26
C GLU A 214 -0.07 -29.37 -10.58
N LEU A 215 -0.55 -28.32 -11.24
CA LEU A 215 -0.71 -27.01 -10.62
C LEU A 215 -1.92 -27.03 -9.68
N LEU A 216 -1.67 -26.96 -8.37
CA LEU A 216 -2.72 -27.02 -7.35
C LEU A 216 -3.36 -25.65 -7.10
N GLY A 217 -2.62 -24.58 -7.39
CA GLY A 217 -3.08 -23.21 -7.29
C GLY A 217 -1.94 -22.24 -6.99
N ILE A 218 -2.30 -20.97 -6.88
CA ILE A 218 -1.43 -19.91 -6.36
C ILE A 218 -1.85 -19.67 -4.91
N VAL A 219 -0.86 -19.66 -4.01
CA VAL A 219 -1.07 -19.38 -2.59
C VAL A 219 -0.52 -18.01 -2.23
N ASP A 220 -1.21 -17.32 -1.34
CA ASP A 220 -0.84 -15.97 -0.90
C ASP A 220 0.57 -15.93 -0.31
N LEU A 221 0.85 -16.82 0.65
CA LEU A 221 2.15 -16.95 1.31
C LEU A 221 2.45 -18.43 1.58
N LEU A 222 3.60 -18.93 1.12
CA LEU A 222 4.03 -20.31 1.35
C LEU A 222 5.24 -20.36 2.28
N ILE A 223 5.10 -21.05 3.42
CA ILE A 223 6.23 -21.47 4.24
C ILE A 223 6.74 -22.82 3.69
N ARG A 224 7.66 -22.74 2.72
CA ARG A 224 8.08 -23.90 1.92
C ARG A 224 8.68 -25.05 2.72
N CYS A 225 9.42 -24.77 3.80
CA CYS A 225 10.09 -25.82 4.58
C CYS A 225 9.13 -26.82 5.26
N VAL A 226 7.86 -26.46 5.43
CA VAL A 226 6.81 -27.35 5.97
C VAL A 226 5.56 -27.38 5.08
N MET A 227 5.66 -26.90 3.83
CA MET A 227 4.56 -26.83 2.86
C MET A 227 3.25 -26.27 3.44
N LEU A 228 3.35 -25.20 4.23
CA LEU A 228 2.21 -24.51 4.84
C LEU A 228 1.86 -23.24 4.07
N ALA A 229 0.68 -23.22 3.45
CA ALA A 229 0.09 -22.04 2.84
C ALA A 229 -0.60 -21.17 3.91
N LEU A 230 -0.39 -19.86 3.89
CA LEU A 230 -1.14 -18.89 4.70
C LEU A 230 -2.00 -18.06 3.75
N GLU A 231 -3.32 -18.26 3.79
CA GLU A 231 -4.29 -17.60 2.91
C GLU A 231 -5.00 -16.49 3.69
N TYR A 232 -4.99 -15.26 3.19
CA TYR A 232 -5.71 -14.17 3.86
C TYR A 232 -7.19 -14.17 3.45
N GLU A 233 -8.08 -14.35 4.42
CA GLU A 233 -9.53 -14.34 4.17
C GLU A 233 -10.11 -12.94 4.42
N GLY A 234 -10.36 -12.21 3.34
CA GLY A 234 -11.05 -10.92 3.35
C GLY A 234 -12.58 -11.08 3.47
N ARG A 235 -13.22 -10.22 4.27
CA ARG A 235 -14.70 -10.25 4.48
C ARG A 235 -15.51 -10.11 3.19
N GLN A 236 -14.94 -9.50 2.15
CA GLN A 236 -15.56 -9.32 0.83
C GLN A 236 -15.54 -10.60 -0.03
N HIS A 237 -14.74 -11.61 0.31
CA HIS A 237 -14.68 -12.88 -0.41
C HIS A 237 -15.75 -13.87 0.03
N ALA A 238 -16.27 -13.72 1.26
CA ALA A 238 -17.25 -14.63 1.86
C ALA A 238 -18.59 -14.72 1.10
N GLU A 239 -18.95 -13.71 0.31
CA GLU A 239 -20.25 -13.62 -0.38
C GLU A 239 -20.20 -14.11 -1.85
N SER A 240 -19.02 -14.46 -2.37
CA SER A 240 -18.86 -14.89 -3.76
C SER A 240 -18.97 -16.41 -3.91
N ILE A 241 -20.09 -16.89 -4.42
CA ILE A 241 -20.34 -18.33 -4.70
C ILE A 241 -19.27 -18.91 -5.64
N ALA A 242 -18.84 -18.15 -6.64
CA ALA A 242 -17.81 -18.59 -7.58
C ALA A 242 -16.44 -18.74 -6.92
N GLN A 243 -16.09 -17.81 -6.01
CA GLN A 243 -14.86 -17.90 -5.23
C GLN A 243 -14.92 -19.09 -4.27
N PHE A 244 -16.03 -19.24 -3.57
CA PHE A 244 -16.28 -20.36 -2.65
C PHE A 244 -16.08 -21.72 -3.32
N ASN A 245 -16.67 -21.93 -4.51
CA ASN A 245 -16.50 -23.19 -5.24
C ASN A 245 -15.04 -23.42 -5.67
N ARG A 246 -14.33 -22.38 -6.14
CA ARG A 246 -12.90 -22.48 -6.47
C ARG A 246 -12.07 -22.87 -5.26
N ASP A 247 -12.34 -22.27 -4.11
CA ASP A 247 -11.63 -22.54 -2.86
C ASP A 247 -11.87 -23.97 -2.36
N ILE A 248 -13.11 -24.50 -2.48
CA ILE A 248 -13.39 -25.91 -2.18
C ILE A 248 -12.51 -26.85 -3.00
N HIS A 249 -12.44 -26.63 -4.32
CA HIS A 249 -11.63 -27.47 -5.21
C HIS A 249 -10.13 -27.35 -4.91
N ARG A 250 -9.65 -26.12 -4.68
CA ARG A 250 -8.25 -25.84 -4.33
C ARG A 250 -7.84 -26.50 -3.02
N TYR A 251 -8.64 -26.35 -1.96
CA TYR A 251 -8.34 -26.97 -0.67
C TYR A 251 -8.49 -28.49 -0.70
N ALA A 252 -9.38 -29.04 -1.53
CA ALA A 252 -9.42 -30.48 -1.78
C ALA A 252 -8.14 -30.96 -2.46
N ALA A 253 -7.61 -30.22 -3.43
CA ALA A 253 -6.34 -30.53 -4.07
C ALA A 253 -5.16 -30.48 -3.07
N PHE A 254 -5.10 -29.47 -2.22
CA PHE A 254 -4.08 -29.36 -1.17
C PHE A 254 -4.09 -30.57 -0.24
N ARG A 255 -5.27 -30.98 0.23
CA ARG A 255 -5.41 -32.18 1.09
C ARG A 255 -4.94 -33.47 0.41
N ARG A 256 -5.20 -33.63 -0.90
CA ARG A 256 -4.73 -34.81 -1.66
C ARG A 256 -3.20 -34.89 -1.73
N HIS A 257 -2.55 -33.72 -1.79
CA HIS A 257 -1.10 -33.58 -1.99
C HIS A 257 -0.34 -33.23 -0.71
N THR A 258 -0.97 -33.39 0.46
CA THR A 258 -0.38 -33.10 1.78
C THR A 258 0.16 -31.67 1.91
N ILE A 259 -0.47 -30.73 1.19
CA ILE A 259 -0.22 -29.29 1.35
C ILE A 259 -1.13 -28.80 2.46
N ASP A 260 -0.55 -28.20 3.49
CA ASP A 260 -1.31 -27.65 4.60
C ASP A 260 -1.68 -26.19 4.32
N TYR A 261 -2.78 -25.72 4.93
CA TYR A 261 -3.17 -24.33 4.80
C TYR A 261 -3.76 -23.78 6.11
N LEU A 262 -3.47 -22.51 6.39
CA LEU A 262 -4.04 -21.75 7.49
C LEU A 262 -4.68 -20.48 6.95
N GLN A 263 -6.00 -20.35 7.14
CA GLN A 263 -6.70 -19.11 6.84
C GLN A 263 -6.42 -18.05 7.91
N VAL A 264 -5.82 -16.94 7.50
CA VAL A 264 -5.51 -15.78 8.33
C VAL A 264 -6.65 -14.78 8.20
N THR A 265 -7.36 -14.53 9.29
CA THR A 265 -8.48 -13.58 9.30
C THR A 265 -8.03 -12.18 9.76
N SER A 266 -8.87 -11.18 9.49
CA SER A 266 -8.68 -9.83 10.03
C SER A 266 -8.61 -9.79 11.57
N GLU A 267 -9.32 -10.67 12.28
CA GLU A 267 -9.26 -10.79 13.74
C GLU A 267 -7.88 -11.29 14.20
N MET A 268 -7.30 -12.27 13.50
CA MET A 268 -5.95 -12.76 13.79
C MET A 268 -4.91 -11.66 13.59
N LEU A 269 -5.02 -10.87 12.52
CA LEU A 269 -4.16 -9.71 12.29
C LEU A 269 -4.29 -8.63 13.38
N GLY A 270 -5.47 -8.48 13.98
CA GLY A 270 -5.67 -7.61 15.15
C GLY A 270 -4.92 -8.09 16.41
N ARG A 271 -4.47 -9.35 16.42
CA ARG A 271 -3.73 -9.98 17.52
C ARG A 271 -2.45 -10.65 16.99
N PRO A 272 -1.49 -9.88 16.45
CA PRO A 272 -0.43 -10.43 15.60
C PRO A 272 0.47 -11.44 16.32
N LYS A 273 0.75 -11.28 17.62
CA LYS A 273 1.49 -12.30 18.40
C LYS A 273 0.74 -13.63 18.48
N VAL A 274 -0.59 -13.59 18.66
CA VAL A 274 -1.44 -14.79 18.71
C VAL A 274 -1.49 -15.47 17.34
N MET A 275 -1.60 -14.69 16.26
CA MET A 275 -1.51 -15.21 14.89
C MET A 275 -0.20 -15.95 14.66
N ILE A 276 0.94 -15.35 15.03
CA ILE A 276 2.26 -15.97 14.89
C ILE A 276 2.37 -17.25 15.72
N MET A 277 1.88 -17.26 16.97
CA MET A 277 1.87 -18.48 17.78
C MET A 277 1.02 -19.60 17.17
N ARG A 278 -0.11 -19.25 16.53
CA ARG A 278 -0.94 -20.22 15.79
C ARG A 278 -0.22 -20.77 14.56
N ILE A 279 0.41 -19.91 13.77
CA ILE A 279 1.23 -20.31 12.62
C ILE A 279 2.34 -21.25 13.09
N HIS A 280 3.09 -20.87 14.13
CA HIS A 280 4.16 -21.69 14.67
C HIS A 280 3.66 -23.05 15.20
N THR A 281 2.53 -23.08 15.91
CA THR A 281 1.91 -24.34 16.36
C THR A 281 1.62 -25.25 15.17
N ARG A 282 1.04 -24.70 14.09
CA ARG A 282 0.77 -25.46 12.88
C ARG A 282 2.05 -25.94 12.20
N MET A 283 3.09 -25.11 12.17
CA MET A 283 4.41 -25.51 11.66
C MET A 283 5.01 -26.69 12.46
N LEU A 284 4.88 -26.69 13.80
CA LEU A 284 5.35 -27.80 14.64
C LEU A 284 4.60 -29.10 14.34
N GLU A 285 3.27 -29.03 14.16
CA GLU A 285 2.45 -30.18 13.76
C GLU A 285 2.87 -30.77 12.40
N LEU A 286 3.45 -29.92 11.53
CA LEU A 286 3.98 -30.28 10.21
C LEU A 286 5.48 -30.64 10.24
N GLY A 287 6.08 -30.78 11.42
CA GLY A 287 7.47 -31.23 11.58
C GLY A 287 8.53 -30.14 11.52
N TYR A 288 8.17 -28.87 11.73
CA TYR A 288 9.16 -27.79 11.88
C TYR A 288 10.06 -28.03 13.09
N VAL A 289 11.37 -28.02 12.88
CA VAL A 289 12.41 -28.22 13.92
C VAL A 289 13.21 -26.95 14.23
N GLY A 290 12.82 -25.81 13.65
CA GLY A 290 13.51 -24.54 13.86
C GLY A 290 13.13 -23.83 15.17
N PRO A 291 13.67 -22.62 15.40
CA PRO A 291 13.45 -21.90 16.64
C PRO A 291 12.00 -21.42 16.80
N ALA A 292 11.57 -21.30 18.05
CA ALA A 292 10.31 -20.65 18.41
C ALA A 292 10.32 -19.16 18.02
N PRO A 293 9.15 -18.54 17.77
CA PRO A 293 9.06 -17.14 17.42
C PRO A 293 9.56 -16.23 18.54
N VAL A 294 10.29 -15.17 18.17
CA VAL A 294 10.89 -14.19 19.08
C VAL A 294 10.23 -12.82 18.88
N PHE A 295 9.72 -12.24 19.98
CA PHE A 295 9.04 -10.94 19.99
C PHE A 295 9.90 -9.85 20.66
N GLY A 296 11.15 -9.69 20.23
CA GLY A 296 12.08 -8.67 20.73
C GLY A 296 12.14 -7.43 19.84
N ASP A 297 13.27 -6.71 19.86
CA ASP A 297 13.47 -5.44 19.12
C ASP A 297 13.00 -5.48 17.67
N ARG A 298 13.33 -6.57 16.96
CA ARG A 298 12.91 -6.80 15.58
C ARG A 298 11.39 -6.71 15.41
N TRP A 299 10.65 -7.36 16.30
CA TRP A 299 9.20 -7.33 16.30
C TRP A 299 8.65 -5.95 16.63
N ASP A 300 9.15 -5.33 17.70
CA ASP A 300 8.65 -4.02 18.15
C ASP A 300 8.88 -2.93 17.09
N GLU A 301 10.01 -2.99 16.39
CA GLU A 301 10.34 -2.06 15.32
C GLU A 301 9.36 -2.06 14.14
N LEU A 302 8.66 -3.16 13.85
CA LEU A 302 7.62 -3.17 12.81
C LEU A 302 6.56 -2.09 13.07
N PHE A 303 6.22 -1.88 14.34
CA PHE A 303 5.12 -1.03 14.76
C PHE A 303 5.58 0.38 15.14
N LEU A 304 6.88 0.66 15.08
CA LEU A 304 7.46 1.96 15.36
C LEU A 304 7.70 2.77 14.07
N PRO A 305 7.73 4.11 14.15
CA PRO A 305 8.21 4.95 13.05
C PRO A 305 9.61 4.51 12.59
N ILE A 306 9.87 4.47 11.28
CA ILE A 306 11.17 3.98 10.74
C ILE A 306 12.35 4.79 11.29
N ARG A 307 12.14 6.07 11.59
CA ARG A 307 13.16 6.95 12.20
C ARG A 307 13.63 6.49 13.59
N ALA A 308 12.82 5.72 14.32
CA ALA A 308 13.12 5.26 15.68
C ALA A 308 13.85 3.90 15.73
N GLY A 309 13.72 3.07 14.70
CA GLY A 309 14.26 1.70 14.71
C GLY A 309 15.76 1.59 14.39
N ARG A 310 16.35 0.41 14.62
CA ARG A 310 17.72 -0.01 14.29
C ARG A 310 17.81 -1.22 13.33
N TRP A 311 16.69 -1.74 12.83
CA TRP A 311 16.60 -2.90 11.93
C TRP A 311 17.67 -2.84 10.83
N PRO A 312 18.54 -3.87 10.72
CA PRO A 312 19.65 -3.87 9.79
C PRO A 312 19.19 -4.02 8.33
N SER A 313 19.83 -3.27 7.45
CA SER A 313 19.75 -3.48 6.00
C SER A 313 20.33 -4.85 5.65
N ARG A 314 19.45 -5.82 5.34
CA ARG A 314 19.65 -7.26 5.03
C ARG A 314 19.98 -8.18 6.23
N PRO A 315 19.40 -9.40 6.30
CA PRO A 315 20.05 -10.52 6.99
C PRO A 315 21.32 -10.89 6.22
N SER A 316 22.40 -11.21 6.92
CA SER A 316 23.57 -11.84 6.32
C SER A 316 23.17 -13.09 5.55
N GLU A 317 23.65 -13.23 4.31
CA GLU A 317 23.54 -14.45 3.49
C GLU A 317 24.25 -15.67 4.13
N ALA A 318 24.89 -15.51 5.29
CA ALA A 318 25.45 -16.59 6.09
C ALA A 318 24.33 -17.28 6.91
N GLY A 319 23.69 -18.29 6.32
CA GLY A 319 22.79 -19.20 7.04
C GLY A 319 21.88 -20.06 6.18
N TRP A 320 21.72 -19.73 4.89
CA TRP A 320 20.90 -20.51 3.96
C TRP A 320 21.80 -21.25 2.98
N ALA A 321 22.61 -22.17 3.50
CA ALA A 321 23.20 -23.21 2.66
C ALA A 321 22.06 -24.11 2.18
N THR A 322 21.63 -23.88 0.94
CA THR A 322 20.90 -24.87 0.16
C THR A 322 21.87 -26.00 -0.18
N ASP A 323 21.84 -27.06 0.63
CA ASP A 323 22.25 -28.39 0.17
C ASP A 323 21.61 -29.45 1.05
N SER A 324 20.55 -30.07 0.52
CA SER A 324 20.19 -31.44 0.84
C SER A 324 19.50 -32.03 -0.38
N PRO A 325 20.14 -32.97 -1.10
CA PRO A 325 19.50 -33.66 -2.20
C PRO A 325 18.37 -34.54 -1.63
N LEU A 326 17.19 -34.46 -2.26
CA LEU A 326 16.08 -35.37 -2.01
C LEU A 326 16.56 -36.83 -2.10
N PRO A 327 16.19 -37.72 -1.17
CA PRO A 327 16.43 -39.13 -1.34
C PRO A 327 15.60 -39.62 -2.52
N ARG A 328 16.26 -40.18 -3.53
CA ARG A 328 15.59 -41.00 -4.55
C ARG A 328 15.14 -42.27 -3.86
N GLY A 329 13.83 -42.42 -3.69
CA GLY A 329 13.13 -43.67 -3.38
C GLY A 329 12.06 -43.88 -4.43
#